data_AF-A0AAU4LBU1-F1
#
_entry.id   AF-A0AAU4LBU1-F1
#
_cell.length_a   1.000
_cell.length_b   1.000
_cell.length_c   1.000
_cell.angle_alpha   90.00
_cell.angle_beta   90.00
_cell.angle_gamma   90.00
#
_symmetry.space_group_name_H-M   'P 1'
#
loop_
_entity.id
_entity.type
_entity.pdbx_description
1 polymer ?
#
loop_
_entity_poly.entity_id
_entity_poly.type
_entity_poly.pdbx_seq_one_letter_code
_entity_poly.pdbx_strand_id
1 'polypeptide(L)'
;MVEFRIDRRSGVATYLQIVQQTKQALRLGLLEPGDRLPTAREVVEATAINPNTVLKAYRELEREGLVEARRGLGTFITGRLGGGGQADRATLRDELTQWVARARTVGLEQDDITALFSSVVDKHDRAGHDSPAHDKGEGA
;
A
#
# COMPACT_ATOMS: atom_id res chain seq x y z
N MET A 1 10.74 -8.24 -7.14
CA MET A 1 10.73 -9.00 -5.87
C MET A 1 10.90 -8.00 -4.73
N VAL A 2 10.00 -7.99 -3.74
CA VAL A 2 10.05 -7.03 -2.62
C VAL A 2 11.13 -7.43 -1.61
N GLU A 3 11.85 -6.46 -1.07
CA GLU A 3 12.81 -6.65 0.03
C GLU A 3 12.24 -6.10 1.34
N PHE A 4 12.31 -6.87 2.43
CA PHE A 4 11.77 -6.48 3.72
C PHE A 4 12.84 -5.85 4.61
N ARG A 5 12.50 -4.73 5.27
CA ARG A 5 13.35 -4.09 6.27
C ARG A 5 12.69 -4.15 7.64
N ILE A 6 13.37 -4.72 8.63
CA ILE A 6 12.78 -4.97 9.96
C ILE A 6 13.42 -4.07 11.01
N ASP A 7 12.61 -3.25 11.67
CA ASP A 7 13.03 -2.47 12.84
C ASP A 7 12.50 -3.11 14.13
N ARG A 8 13.40 -3.75 14.88
CA ARG A 8 13.08 -4.41 16.15
C ARG A 8 12.82 -3.43 17.30
N ARG A 9 13.14 -2.14 17.14
CA ARG A 9 12.96 -1.09 18.15
C ARG A 9 11.67 -0.30 17.98
N SER A 10 10.97 -0.47 16.85
CA SER A 10 9.73 0.24 16.52
C SER A 10 8.56 -0.01 17.49
N GLY A 11 8.63 -1.03 18.34
CA GLY A 11 7.49 -1.49 19.16
C GLY A 11 6.41 -2.24 18.37
N VAL A 12 6.50 -2.27 17.03
CA VAL A 12 5.59 -3.02 16.16
C VAL A 12 6.09 -4.46 16.03
N ALA A 13 5.20 -5.43 16.20
CA ALA A 13 5.55 -6.83 16.03
C ALA A 13 6.11 -7.11 14.61
N THR A 14 7.20 -7.85 14.52
CA THR A 14 7.93 -8.10 13.26
C THR A 14 7.06 -8.65 12.13
N TYR A 15 6.13 -9.57 12.43
CA TYR A 15 5.23 -10.10 11.40
C TYR A 15 4.31 -9.00 10.83
N LEU A 16 3.87 -8.04 11.64
CA LEU A 16 3.05 -6.92 11.19
C LEU A 16 3.85 -5.97 10.30
N GLN A 17 5.15 -5.77 10.56
CA GLN A 17 5.99 -4.96 9.69
C GLN A 17 6.09 -5.54 8.28
N ILE A 18 6.19 -6.87 8.15
CA ILE A 18 6.15 -7.57 6.85
C ILE A 18 4.80 -7.34 6.17
N VAL A 19 3.70 -7.56 6.90
CA VAL A 19 2.34 -7.34 6.38
C VAL A 19 2.19 -5.90 5.88
N GLN A 20 2.58 -4.91 6.68
CA GLN A 20 2.49 -3.49 6.34
C GLN A 20 3.33 -3.14 5.11
N GLN A 21 4.56 -3.65 5.01
CA GLN A 21 5.42 -3.42 3.84
C GLN A 21 4.85 -4.05 2.57
N THR A 22 4.31 -5.28 2.64
CA THR A 22 3.64 -5.91 1.49
C THR A 22 2.43 -5.09 1.06
N LYS A 23 1.59 -4.65 2.00
CA LYS A 23 0.43 -3.80 1.70
C LYS A 23 0.84 -2.47 1.10
N GLN A 24 1.92 -1.87 1.59
CA GLN A 24 2.44 -0.63 1.04
C GLN A 24 2.95 -0.84 -0.40
N ALA A 25 3.67 -1.92 -0.65
CA ALA A 25 4.12 -2.27 -2.00
C ALA A 25 2.94 -2.50 -2.96
N LEU A 26 1.88 -3.17 -2.52
CA LEU A 26 0.63 -3.32 -3.29
C LEU A 26 -0.01 -1.96 -3.59
N ARG A 27 -0.16 -1.08 -2.59
CA ARG A 27 -0.71 0.27 -2.78
C ARG A 27 0.16 1.12 -3.71
N LEU A 28 1.47 0.93 -3.70
CA LEU A 28 2.36 1.65 -4.60
C LEU A 28 2.42 1.02 -6.02
N GLY A 29 1.75 -0.10 -6.25
CA GLY A 29 1.82 -0.84 -7.52
C GLY A 29 3.21 -1.45 -7.78
N LEU A 30 3.98 -1.70 -6.72
CA LEU A 30 5.27 -2.39 -6.77
C LEU A 30 5.12 -3.92 -6.69
N LEU A 31 3.96 -4.37 -6.24
CA LEU A 31 3.53 -5.76 -6.28
C LEU A 31 2.17 -5.82 -6.98
N GLU A 32 2.02 -6.79 -7.87
CA GLU A 32 0.81 -7.02 -8.65
C GLU A 32 0.36 -8.49 -8.58
N PRO A 33 -0.92 -8.79 -8.83
CA PRO A 33 -1.37 -10.18 -8.95
C PRO A 33 -0.52 -10.98 -9.93
N GLY A 34 -0.03 -12.14 -9.48
CA GLY A 34 0.93 -12.96 -10.21
C GLY A 34 2.37 -12.82 -9.72
N ASP A 35 2.72 -11.74 -9.03
CA ASP A 35 4.05 -11.61 -8.43
C ASP A 35 4.26 -12.62 -7.31
N ARG A 36 5.48 -13.14 -7.23
CA ARG A 36 5.90 -14.06 -6.17
C ARG A 36 6.50 -13.28 -5.01
N LEU A 37 6.03 -13.55 -3.80
CA LEU A 37 6.69 -13.09 -2.57
C LEU A 37 7.98 -13.90 -2.32
N PRO A 38 9.00 -13.28 -1.69
CA PRO A 38 10.17 -14.02 -1.23
C PRO A 38 9.77 -15.21 -0.37
N THR A 39 10.47 -16.32 -0.48
CA THR A 39 10.30 -17.47 0.41
C THR A 39 10.67 -17.10 1.84
N ALA A 40 10.12 -17.82 2.82
CA ALA A 40 10.48 -17.63 4.21
C ALA A 40 12.00 -17.71 4.43
N ARG A 41 12.69 -18.59 3.69
CA ARG A 41 14.15 -18.72 3.75
C ARG A 41 14.86 -17.45 3.26
N GLU A 42 14.49 -16.91 2.11
CA GLU A 42 15.07 -15.67 1.56
C GLU A 42 14.85 -14.49 2.52
N VAL A 43 13.66 -14.37 3.13
CA VAL A 43 13.40 -13.31 4.12
C VAL A 43 14.27 -13.48 5.36
N VAL A 44 14.44 -14.71 5.85
CA VAL A 44 15.31 -15.00 7.01
C VAL A 44 16.76 -14.65 6.69
N GLU A 45 17.25 -15.02 5.51
CA GLU A 45 18.62 -14.70 5.08
C GLU A 45 18.84 -13.19 4.99
N ALA A 46 17.85 -12.42 4.53
CA ALA A 46 17.97 -10.96 4.42
C ALA A 46 17.78 -10.20 5.75
N THR A 47 17.02 -10.74 6.71
CA THR A 47 16.57 -9.95 7.89
C THR A 47 16.87 -10.59 9.25
N ALA A 48 17.40 -11.82 9.26
CA ALA A 48 17.70 -12.61 10.46
C ALA A 48 16.51 -12.75 11.43
N ILE A 49 15.28 -12.77 10.92
CA ILE A 49 14.08 -12.99 11.72
C ILE A 49 13.73 -14.47 11.83
N ASN A 50 12.82 -14.82 12.73
CA ASN A 50 12.37 -16.21 12.87
C ASN A 50 11.48 -16.61 11.66
N PRO A 51 11.72 -17.75 10.97
CA PRO A 51 10.91 -18.19 9.83
C PRO A 51 9.41 -18.33 10.16
N ASN A 52 9.06 -18.72 11.38
CA ASN A 52 7.65 -18.78 11.81
C ASN A 52 6.98 -17.40 11.82
N THR A 53 7.76 -16.33 12.01
CA THR A 53 7.28 -14.94 11.95
C THR A 53 6.93 -14.55 10.51
N VAL A 54 7.74 -14.98 9.54
CA VAL A 54 7.45 -14.79 8.11
C VAL A 54 6.19 -15.56 7.72
N LEU A 55 6.12 -16.84 8.09
CA LEU A 55 4.95 -17.68 7.82
C LEU A 55 3.68 -17.15 8.49
N LYS A 56 3.79 -16.50 9.65
CA LYS A 56 2.68 -15.82 10.31
C LYS A 56 2.22 -14.60 9.50
N ALA A 57 3.17 -13.79 9.01
CA ALA A 57 2.84 -12.64 8.15
C ALA A 57 2.14 -13.07 6.85
N TYR A 58 2.63 -14.12 6.19
CA TYR A 58 2.04 -14.60 4.94
C TYR A 58 0.67 -15.21 5.14
N ARG A 59 0.44 -15.92 6.26
CA ARG A 59 -0.91 -16.38 6.64
C ARG A 59 -1.88 -15.23 6.88
N GLU A 60 -1.42 -14.12 7.45
CA GLU A 60 -2.28 -12.95 7.65
C GLU A 60 -2.65 -12.30 6.30
N LEU A 61 -1.68 -12.14 5.40
CA LEU A 61 -1.92 -11.66 4.03
C LEU A 61 -2.88 -12.59 3.25
N GLU A 62 -2.76 -13.89 3.45
CA GLU A 62 -3.63 -14.91 2.83
C GLU A 62 -5.06 -14.82 3.38
N ARG A 63 -5.22 -14.64 4.71
CA ARG A 63 -6.53 -14.38 5.33
C ARG A 63 -7.21 -13.12 4.80
N GLU A 64 -6.42 -12.12 4.42
CA GLU A 64 -6.92 -10.89 3.79
C GLU A 64 -7.18 -11.03 2.28
N GLY A 65 -6.94 -12.21 1.69
CA GLY A 65 -7.13 -12.45 0.26
C GLY A 65 -6.12 -11.74 -0.64
N LEU A 66 -4.98 -11.30 -0.08
CA LEU A 66 -3.95 -10.58 -0.82
C LEU A 66 -2.93 -11.52 -1.47
N VAL A 67 -2.75 -12.71 -0.89
CA VAL A 67 -1.83 -13.73 -1.40
C VAL A 67 -2.46 -15.12 -1.34
N GLU A 68 -1.84 -16.05 -2.06
CA GLU A 68 -2.17 -17.47 -2.07
C GLU A 68 -0.88 -18.30 -1.97
N ALA A 69 -0.84 -19.28 -1.06
CA ALA A 69 0.23 -20.26 -1.03
C ALA A 69 -0.01 -21.39 -2.05
N ARG A 70 0.89 -21.52 -3.03
CA ARG A 70 0.87 -22.59 -4.03
C ARG A 70 1.91 -23.66 -3.69
N ARG A 71 1.43 -24.89 -3.46
CA ARG A 71 2.27 -26.01 -3.01
C ARG A 71 3.43 -26.24 -3.97
N GLY A 72 4.65 -26.19 -3.46
CA GLY A 72 5.89 -26.39 -4.24
C GLY A 72 6.30 -25.20 -5.12
N LEU A 73 5.47 -24.17 -5.26
CA LEU A 73 5.72 -23.02 -6.14
C LEU A 73 6.02 -21.72 -5.38
N GLY A 74 5.51 -21.58 -4.15
CA GLY A 74 5.71 -20.41 -3.30
C GLY A 74 4.42 -19.65 -3.01
N THR A 75 4.55 -18.44 -2.46
CA THR A 75 3.41 -17.56 -2.16
C THR A 75 3.31 -16.48 -3.23
N PHE A 76 2.12 -16.31 -3.80
CA PHE A 76 1.88 -15.37 -4.90
C PHE A 76 0.84 -14.33 -4.51
N ILE A 77 1.01 -13.11 -5.01
CA ILE A 77 0.02 -12.05 -4.89
C ILE A 77 -1.20 -12.41 -5.75
N THR A 78 -2.39 -12.25 -5.17
CA THR A 78 -3.67 -12.52 -5.84
C THR A 78 -4.61 -11.32 -5.73
N GLY A 79 -4.57 -10.59 -4.62
CA GLY A 79 -5.36 -9.40 -4.39
C GLY A 79 -4.68 -8.11 -4.82
N ARG A 80 -5.47 -7.04 -4.90
CA ARG A 80 -5.00 -5.66 -5.10
C ARG A 80 -5.41 -4.80 -3.91
N LEU A 81 -4.61 -3.79 -3.60
CA LEU A 81 -4.97 -2.76 -2.62
C LEU A 81 -4.96 -1.39 -3.29
N GLY A 82 -6.10 -0.69 -3.19
CA GLY A 82 -6.35 0.57 -3.90
C GLY A 82 -7.16 0.36 -5.17
N GLY A 83 -7.96 1.38 -5.52
CA GLY A 83 -8.68 1.44 -6.79
C GLY A 83 -7.84 2.02 -7.93
N GLY A 84 -8.37 1.95 -9.16
CA GLY A 84 -7.71 2.44 -10.38
C GLY A 84 -6.79 1.41 -11.04
N GLY A 85 -6.76 1.38 -12.38
CA GLY A 85 -5.87 0.52 -13.14
C GLY A 85 -4.40 0.96 -13.01
N GLN A 86 -3.45 0.07 -13.30
CA GLN A 86 -2.01 0.40 -13.22
C GLN A 86 -1.64 1.58 -14.14
N ALA A 87 -2.28 1.67 -15.32
CA ALA A 87 -2.12 2.79 -16.24
C ALA A 87 -2.58 4.11 -15.60
N ASP A 88 -3.77 4.14 -15.00
CA ASP A 88 -4.30 5.32 -14.31
C ASP A 88 -3.35 5.79 -13.19
N ARG A 89 -2.82 4.83 -12.41
CA ARG A 89 -1.88 5.12 -11.32
C ARG A 89 -0.54 5.66 -11.84
N ALA A 90 -0.06 5.15 -12.97
CA ALA A 90 1.16 5.62 -13.60
C ALA A 90 1.00 7.07 -14.07
N THR A 91 -0.11 7.38 -14.76
CA THR A 91 -0.44 8.75 -15.17
C THR A 91 -0.52 9.70 -13.98
N LEU A 92 -1.25 9.35 -12.92
CA LEU A 92 -1.35 10.18 -11.71
C LEU A 92 0.02 10.38 -11.02
N ARG A 93 0.89 9.38 -11.05
CA ARG A 93 2.25 9.49 -10.51
C ARG A 93 3.09 10.46 -11.32
N ASP A 94 3.00 10.42 -12.64
CA ASP A 94 3.72 11.33 -13.52
C ASP A 94 3.26 12.78 -13.32
N GLU A 95 1.94 12.99 -13.22
CA GLU A 95 1.35 14.29 -12.89
C GLU A 95 1.83 14.83 -11.54
N LEU A 96 1.82 13.97 -10.51
CA LEU A 96 2.30 14.35 -9.17
C LEU A 96 3.80 14.66 -9.18
N THR A 97 4.59 13.92 -9.96
CA THR A 97 6.04 14.16 -10.11
C THR A 97 6.29 15.53 -10.74
N GLN A 98 5.57 15.87 -11.81
CA GLN A 98 5.65 17.18 -12.44
C GLN A 98 5.18 18.30 -11.50
N TRP A 99 4.14 18.06 -10.70
CA TRP A 99 3.68 19.02 -9.70
C TRP A 99 4.71 19.25 -8.59
N VAL A 100 5.29 18.20 -8.02
CA VAL A 100 6.35 18.31 -7.00
C VAL A 100 7.54 19.08 -7.55
N ALA A 101 7.97 18.81 -8.79
CA ALA A 101 9.05 19.57 -9.42
C ALA A 101 8.74 21.07 -9.46
N ARG A 102 7.52 21.47 -9.84
CA ARG A 102 7.08 22.88 -9.81
C ARG A 102 7.02 23.45 -8.39
N ALA A 103 6.53 22.69 -7.42
CA ALA A 103 6.50 23.12 -6.02
C ALA A 103 7.92 23.44 -5.51
N ARG A 104 8.93 22.63 -5.90
CA ARG A 104 10.33 22.91 -5.60
C ARG A 104 10.85 24.19 -6.24
N THR A 105 10.43 24.52 -7.47
CA THR A 105 10.88 25.77 -8.13
C THR A 105 10.40 27.05 -7.44
N VAL A 106 9.32 26.98 -6.67
CA VAL A 106 8.79 28.12 -5.89
C VAL A 106 9.26 28.09 -4.42
N GLY A 107 10.16 27.17 -4.07
CA GLY A 107 10.81 27.12 -2.77
C GLY A 107 10.12 26.27 -1.70
N LEU A 108 9.13 25.45 -2.04
CA LEU A 108 8.49 24.59 -1.04
C LEU A 108 9.44 23.47 -0.59
N GLU A 109 9.52 23.27 0.71
CA GLU A 109 10.24 22.16 1.31
C GLU A 109 9.36 20.91 1.44
N GLN A 110 9.94 19.80 1.92
CA GLN A 110 9.21 18.54 2.02
C GLN A 110 7.98 18.66 2.93
N ASP A 111 8.13 19.38 4.03
CA ASP A 111 7.05 19.58 5.00
C ASP A 111 5.94 20.45 4.40
N ASP A 112 6.29 21.51 3.66
CA ASP A 112 5.30 22.36 2.96
C ASP A 112 4.52 21.57 1.91
N ILE A 113 5.22 20.76 1.10
CA ILE A 113 4.62 19.90 0.08
C ILE A 113 3.64 18.92 0.72
N THR A 114 4.05 18.29 1.83
CA THR A 114 3.23 17.32 2.55
C THR A 114 2.00 17.98 3.15
N ALA A 115 2.17 19.13 3.82
CA ALA A 115 1.07 19.90 4.40
C ALA A 115 0.07 20.36 3.33
N LEU A 116 0.56 20.86 2.20
CA LEU A 116 -0.29 21.29 1.09
C LEU A 116 -1.06 20.11 0.49
N PHE A 117 -0.39 18.99 0.23
CA PHE A 117 -1.04 17.78 -0.27
C PHE A 117 -2.14 17.29 0.67
N SER A 118 -1.85 17.17 1.97
CA SER A 118 -2.83 16.77 2.99
C SER A 118 -4.03 17.70 3.03
N SER A 119 -3.82 19.03 2.93
CA SER A 119 -4.93 19.99 2.91
C SER A 119 -5.87 19.81 1.72
N VAL A 120 -5.35 19.40 0.56
CA VAL A 120 -6.13 19.14 -0.66
C VAL A 120 -6.92 17.84 -0.53
N VAL A 121 -6.28 16.78 -0.04
CA VAL A 121 -6.93 15.48 0.19
C VAL A 121 -8.07 15.63 1.20
N ASP A 122 -7.82 16.25 2.34
CA ASP A 122 -8.84 16.47 3.39
C ASP A 122 -10.05 17.25 2.87
N LYS A 123 -9.82 18.24 2.01
CA LYS A 123 -10.89 19.04 1.39
C LYS A 123 -11.72 18.20 0.42
N HIS A 124 -11.09 17.33 -0.36
CA HIS A 124 -11.78 16.44 -1.30
C HIS A 124 -12.58 15.34 -0.59
N ASP A 125 -12.03 14.75 0.47
CA ASP A 125 -12.70 13.71 1.25
C ASP A 125 -13.94 14.25 1.97
N ARG A 126 -13.88 15.49 2.49
CA ARG A 126 -15.05 16.17 3.07
C ARG A 126 -16.10 16.53 2.01
N ALA A 127 -15.68 17.01 0.84
CA ALA A 127 -16.59 17.34 -0.25
C ALA A 127 -17.30 16.10 -0.84
N GLY A 128 -16.70 14.91 -0.77
CA GLY A 128 -17.32 13.66 -1.20
C GLY A 128 -18.33 13.06 -0.21
N HIS A 129 -18.31 13.48 1.06
CA HIS A 129 -19.22 12.96 2.10
C HIS A 129 -20.55 13.74 2.18
N ASP A 130 -20.61 14.96 1.63
CA ASP A 130 -21.77 15.86 1.71
C ASP A 130 -22.68 15.86 0.45
N SER A 131 -22.75 14.76 -0.31
CA SER A 131 -23.79 14.61 -1.35
C SER A 131 -25.13 14.22 -0.72
N PRO A 132 -26.20 15.03 -0.81
CA PRO A 132 -27.48 14.72 -0.20
C PRO A 132 -28.16 13.58 -0.96
N ALA A 133 -28.41 12.48 -0.26
CA ALA A 133 -29.27 11.41 -0.73
C ALA A 133 -30.65 11.99 -1.09
N HIS A 134 -31.08 11.68 -2.30
CA HIS A 134 -32.38 12.03 -2.88
C HIS A 134 -33.53 11.96 -1.87
N ASP A 135 -34.17 13.10 -1.68
CA ASP A 135 -35.56 13.21 -1.25
C ASP A 135 -36.44 12.43 -2.25
N LYS A 136 -36.89 11.25 -1.84
CA LYS A 136 -38.11 10.63 -2.37
C LYS A 136 -39.19 10.83 -1.33
N GLY A 137 -39.74 12.04 -1.32
CA GLY A 137 -41.03 12.34 -0.71
C GLY A 137 -42.09 11.45 -1.34
N GLU A 138 -42.47 10.43 -0.58
CA GLU A 138 -43.65 9.60 -0.78
C GLU A 138 -44.88 10.48 -0.49
N GLY A 139 -45.50 10.98 -1.56
CA GLY A 139 -46.78 11.68 -1.49
C GLY A 139 -47.92 10.68 -1.59
N ALA A 140 -48.53 10.37 -0.45
CA ALA A 140 -49.87 9.80 -0.34
C ALA A 140 -50.93 10.91 -0.44
#